data_AF-A0A7C6E4G2-F1
#
_entry.id   AF-A0A7C6E4G2-F1
#
_cell.length_a   1.000
_cell.length_b   1.000
_cell.length_c   1.000
_cell.angle_alpha   90.00
_cell.angle_beta   90.00
_cell.angle_gamma   90.00
#
_symmetry.space_group_name_H-M   'P 1'
#
loop_
_entity.id
_entity.type
_entity.pdbx_description
1 polymer ?
#
loop_
_entity_poly.entity_id
_entity_poly.type
_entity_poly.pdbx_seq_one_letter_code
_entity_poly.pdbx_strand_id
1 'polypeptide(L)'
;MRYTEGMYIATVPNRNSPPALLLRESFRQNGKVKNRTLANLTHWPAARIEALRRLLRGEFDQAADLSVVRDDLSSQQVHDSYLSLGKVERDFRTLKTGLLEVRPVWVRK
;
A
#
# COMPACT_ATOMS: atom_id res chain seq x y z
N MET A 1 3.44 -20.51 -15.96
CA MET A 1 4.14 -19.33 -15.43
C MET A 1 3.12 -18.40 -14.76
N ARG A 2 3.45 -17.77 -13.61
CA ARG A 2 2.56 -16.81 -12.92
C ARG A 2 3.06 -15.40 -13.23
N TYR A 3 2.15 -14.50 -13.58
CA TYR A 3 2.46 -13.08 -13.79
C TYR A 3 1.53 -12.23 -12.93
N THR A 4 2.09 -11.21 -12.29
CA THR A 4 1.36 -10.27 -11.42
C THR A 4 0.77 -9.15 -12.27
N GLU A 5 -0.52 -8.84 -12.07
CA GLU A 5 -1.22 -7.80 -12.83
C GLU A 5 -1.44 -6.50 -12.02
N GLY A 6 -1.34 -6.55 -10.69
CA GLY A 6 -1.36 -5.33 -9.86
C GLY A 6 -1.83 -5.56 -8.42
N MET A 7 -1.52 -4.59 -7.55
CA MET A 7 -2.00 -4.55 -6.17
C MET A 7 -3.13 -3.51 -6.01
N TYR A 8 -4.09 -3.79 -5.15
CA TYR A 8 -5.24 -2.90 -4.90
C TYR A 8 -5.79 -3.05 -3.49
N ILE A 9 -6.47 -2.01 -2.97
CA ILE A 9 -7.19 -2.07 -1.70
C ILE A 9 -8.67 -2.40 -1.95
N ALA A 10 -9.12 -3.55 -1.43
CA ALA A 10 -10.51 -3.97 -1.43
C ALA A 10 -11.21 -3.61 -0.12
N THR A 11 -12.45 -3.13 -0.23
CA THR A 11 -13.37 -2.97 0.91
C THR A 11 -14.31 -4.16 0.93
N VAL A 12 -14.25 -4.98 1.97
CA VAL A 12 -15.07 -6.20 2.12
C VAL A 12 -16.12 -5.96 3.20
N PRO A 13 -17.43 -6.03 2.88
CA PRO A 13 -18.48 -5.81 3.88
C PRO A 13 -18.47 -6.91 4.94
N ASN A 14 -18.69 -6.53 6.19
CA ASN A 14 -18.90 -7.43 7.32
C ASN A 14 -20.36 -7.31 7.78
N ARG A 15 -20.97 -8.42 8.22
CA ARG A 15 -22.40 -8.44 8.62
C ARG A 15 -22.67 -7.60 9.87
N ASN A 16 -21.81 -7.68 10.88
CA ASN A 16 -22.01 -7.08 12.20
C ASN A 16 -20.83 -6.19 12.64
N SER A 17 -19.99 -5.75 11.71
CA SER A 17 -18.78 -4.97 12.02
C SER A 17 -18.45 -4.03 10.86
N PRO A 18 -17.61 -3.00 11.07
CA PRO A 18 -17.11 -2.18 9.98
C PRO A 18 -16.45 -3.02 8.87
N PRO A 19 -16.49 -2.57 7.61
CA PRO A 19 -15.93 -3.31 6.50
C PRO A 19 -14.43 -3.51 6.66
N ALA A 20 -13.93 -4.66 6.23
CA ALA A 20 -12.51 -4.94 6.22
C ALA A 20 -11.84 -4.24 5.03
N LEU A 21 -10.70 -3.59 5.27
CA LEU A 21 -9.86 -3.01 4.22
C LEU A 21 -8.68 -3.95 3.97
N LEU A 22 -8.60 -4.55 2.79
CA LEU A 22 -7.61 -5.58 2.45
C LEU A 22 -6.71 -5.13 1.31
N LEU A 23 -5.38 -5.22 1.50
CA LEU A 23 -4.44 -5.15 0.39
C LEU A 23 -4.45 -6.50 -0.33
N ARG A 24 -4.71 -6.48 -1.64
CA ARG A 24 -4.82 -7.66 -2.48
C ARG A 24 -3.91 -7.53 -3.68
N GLU A 25 -3.43 -8.66 -4.16
CA GLU A 25 -2.68 -8.77 -5.41
C GLU A 25 -3.48 -9.61 -6.40
N SER A 26 -3.60 -9.12 -7.64
CA SER A 26 -4.14 -9.87 -8.77
C SER A 26 -3.01 -10.50 -9.57
N PHE A 27 -3.19 -11.76 -9.96
CA PHE A 27 -2.21 -12.53 -10.73
C PHE A 27 -2.91 -13.51 -11.67
N ARG A 28 -2.27 -13.83 -12.80
CA ARG A 28 -2.73 -14.90 -13.68
C ARG A 28 -2.06 -16.22 -13.37
N GLN A 29 -2.86 -17.27 -13.28
CA GLN A 29 -2.40 -18.64 -13.20
C GLN A 29 -3.20 -19.49 -14.18
N ASN A 30 -2.50 -20.11 -15.13
CA ASN A 30 -3.10 -20.96 -16.17
C ASN A 30 -4.19 -20.22 -16.95
N GLY A 31 -3.89 -19.00 -17.41
CA GLY A 31 -4.81 -18.14 -18.17
C GLY A 31 -5.92 -17.48 -17.34
N LYS A 32 -6.13 -17.89 -16.08
CA LYS A 32 -7.18 -17.36 -15.21
C LYS A 32 -6.66 -16.31 -14.27
N VAL A 33 -7.37 -15.19 -14.16
CA VAL A 33 -7.12 -14.15 -13.15
C VAL A 33 -7.52 -14.70 -11.78
N LYS A 34 -6.64 -14.50 -10.80
CA LYS A 34 -6.82 -14.87 -9.40
C LYS A 34 -6.40 -13.70 -8.52
N ASN A 35 -6.90 -13.69 -7.28
CA ASN A 35 -6.56 -12.67 -6.31
C ASN A 35 -6.10 -13.33 -5.01
N ARG A 36 -5.05 -12.81 -4.37
CA ARG A 36 -4.65 -13.18 -3.00
C ARG A 36 -4.68 -11.98 -2.08
N THR A 37 -5.05 -12.20 -0.82
CA THR A 37 -4.91 -11.18 0.23
C THR A 37 -3.46 -11.15 0.68
N LEU A 38 -2.85 -9.97 0.67
CA LEU A 38 -1.51 -9.74 1.21
C LEU A 38 -1.59 -9.25 2.66
N ALA A 39 -2.49 -8.31 2.96
CA ALA A 39 -2.61 -7.69 4.28
C ALA A 39 -4.05 -7.31 4.64
N ASN A 40 -4.34 -7.23 5.94
CA ASN A 40 -5.52 -6.57 6.48
C ASN A 40 -5.14 -5.21 7.08
N LEU A 41 -5.63 -4.14 6.47
CA LEU A 41 -5.34 -2.75 6.80
C LEU A 41 -6.49 -2.07 7.56
N THR A 42 -7.50 -2.82 8.03
CA THR A 42 -8.70 -2.24 8.68
C THR A 42 -8.37 -1.37 9.90
N HIS A 43 -7.24 -1.65 10.56
CA HIS A 43 -6.76 -0.90 11.73
C HIS A 43 -6.02 0.40 11.38
N TRP A 44 -5.78 0.67 10.10
CA TRP A 44 -5.04 1.87 9.68
C TRP A 44 -5.92 3.12 9.74
N PRO A 45 -5.32 4.29 10.05
CA PRO A 45 -5.99 5.56 9.85
C PRO A 45 -6.46 5.74 8.39
N ALA A 46 -7.67 6.26 8.21
CA ALA A 46 -8.27 6.45 6.88
C ALA A 46 -7.39 7.26 5.91
N ALA A 47 -6.68 8.27 6.43
CA ALA A 47 -5.74 9.06 5.63
C ALA A 47 -4.60 8.22 5.01
N ARG A 48 -4.08 7.22 5.75
CA ARG A 48 -3.04 6.31 5.23
C ARG A 48 -3.59 5.38 4.17
N ILE A 49 -4.83 4.91 4.35
CA ILE A 49 -5.53 4.09 3.36
C ILE A 49 -5.70 4.87 2.06
N GLU A 50 -6.16 6.12 2.13
CA GLU A 50 -6.35 6.93 0.93
C GLU A 50 -5.01 7.24 0.24
N ALA A 51 -3.98 7.59 1.00
CA ALA A 51 -2.64 7.78 0.44
C ALA A 51 -2.14 6.52 -0.29
N LEU A 52 -2.35 5.32 0.28
CA LEU A 52 -1.97 4.07 -0.36
C LEU A 52 -2.84 3.75 -1.59
N ARG A 53 -4.13 4.10 -1.60
CA ARG A 53 -4.98 3.97 -2.80
C ARG A 53 -4.42 4.80 -3.94
N ARG A 54 -4.07 6.06 -3.67
CA ARG A 54 -3.50 6.98 -4.66
C ARG A 54 -2.16 6.46 -5.20
N LEU A 55 -1.30 5.95 -4.31
CA LEU A 55 -0.04 5.31 -4.69
C LEU A 55 -0.25 4.11 -5.61
N LEU A 56 -1.15 3.18 -5.25
CA LEU A 56 -1.41 1.99 -6.07
C LEU A 56 -2.10 2.30 -7.41
N ARG A 57 -2.74 3.47 -7.55
CA ARG A 57 -3.27 3.98 -8.83
C ARG A 57 -2.22 4.65 -9.71
N GLY A 58 -0.98 4.78 -9.23
CA GLY A 58 0.10 5.44 -9.97
C GLY A 58 0.03 6.97 -9.95
N GLU A 59 -0.75 7.58 -9.05
CA GLU A 59 -0.89 9.05 -8.98
C GLU A 59 0.43 9.76 -8.65
N PHE A 60 1.44 9.04 -8.16
CA PHE A 60 2.77 9.55 -7.85
C PHE A 60 3.87 9.06 -8.80
N ASP A 61 3.55 8.30 -9.84
CA ASP A 61 4.54 7.83 -10.83
C ASP A 61 5.18 9.03 -11.55
N GLN A 62 4.38 10.09 -11.70
CA GLN A 62 4.71 11.48 -12.00
C GLN A 62 5.89 12.08 -11.21
N ALA A 63 5.83 11.87 -9.91
CA ALA A 63 6.64 12.55 -8.91
C ALA A 63 8.00 11.86 -8.71
N ALA A 64 8.17 10.64 -9.20
CA ALA A 64 9.43 9.90 -9.17
C ALA A 64 10.46 10.44 -10.18
N ASP A 65 10.06 11.33 -11.09
CA ASP A 65 11.00 12.16 -11.85
C ASP A 65 11.57 13.29 -10.98
N LEU A 66 12.24 12.89 -9.90
CA LEU A 66 13.01 13.77 -9.02
C LEU A 66 14.29 14.28 -9.70
N SER A 67 14.55 13.90 -10.95
CA SER A 67 15.65 14.44 -11.75
C SER A 67 15.44 15.93 -12.11
N VAL A 68 14.25 16.47 -11.82
CA VAL A 68 13.86 17.84 -12.18
C VAL A 68 13.71 18.80 -10.98
N VAL A 69 14.29 18.48 -9.81
CA VAL A 69 14.45 19.47 -8.72
C VAL A 69 15.94 19.85 -8.65
N ARG A 70 16.43 20.60 -9.65
CA ARG A 70 16.64 22.07 -9.64
C ARG A 70 17.59 22.50 -8.53
N ASP A 71 18.70 23.10 -8.93
CA ASP A 71 19.83 23.60 -8.15
C ASP A 71 19.50 24.65 -7.05
N ASP A 72 18.23 24.78 -6.62
CA ASP A 72 17.71 25.90 -5.82
C ASP A 72 17.04 25.48 -4.48
N LEU A 73 17.24 24.26 -3.99
CA LEU A 73 16.77 23.90 -2.65
C LEU A 73 17.69 24.49 -1.57
N SER A 74 17.15 25.35 -0.71
CA SER A 74 17.87 25.84 0.47
C SER A 74 18.20 24.69 1.43
N SER A 75 19.26 24.84 2.23
CA SER A 75 19.67 23.85 3.23
C SER A 75 18.54 23.48 4.21
N GLN A 76 17.65 24.44 4.53
CA GLN A 76 16.49 24.20 5.38
C GLN A 76 15.48 23.28 4.70
N GLN A 77 15.20 23.48 3.41
CA GLN A 77 14.28 22.63 2.65
C GLN A 77 14.80 21.20 2.53
N VAL A 78 16.11 21.02 2.32
CA VAL A 78 16.75 19.68 2.31
C VAL A 78 16.60 19.00 3.67
N HIS A 79 16.85 19.73 4.77
CA HIS A 79 16.70 19.20 6.12
C HIS A 79 15.26 18.77 6.43
N ASP A 80 14.28 19.61 6.09
CA ASP A 80 12.87 19.34 6.34
C ASP A 80 12.37 18.15 5.51
N SER A 81 12.81 18.05 4.25
CA SER A 81 12.54 16.88 3.41
C SER A 81 13.16 15.61 4.01
N TYR A 82 14.39 15.65 4.50
CA TYR A 82 15.01 14.50 5.17
C TYR A 82 14.28 14.09 6.46
N LEU A 83 13.89 15.05 7.30
CA LEU A 83 13.08 14.78 8.50
C LEU A 83 11.71 14.20 8.15
N SER A 84 11.12 14.62 7.02
CA SER A 84 9.87 14.05 6.53
C SER A 84 10.03 12.58 6.12
N LEU A 85 11.16 12.21 5.49
CA LEU A 85 11.47 10.83 5.16
C LEU A 85 11.61 9.94 6.39
N GLY A 86 12.17 10.47 7.49
CA GLY A 86 12.22 9.73 8.76
C GLY A 86 10.84 9.44 9.38
N LYS A 87 9.82 10.24 9.07
CA LYS A 87 8.41 9.93 9.45
C LYS A 87 7.87 8.81 8.56
N VAL A 88 8.14 8.88 7.27
CA VAL A 88 7.80 7.83 6.29
C VAL A 88 8.44 6.51 6.71
N GLU A 89 9.75 6.46 6.97
CA GLU A 89 10.43 5.24 7.42
C GLU A 89 9.84 4.66 8.71
N ARG A 90 9.44 5.50 9.66
CA ARG A 90 8.78 5.02 10.90
C ARG A 90 7.43 4.37 10.60
N ASP A 91 6.63 4.97 9.73
CA ASP A 91 5.36 4.40 9.29
C ASP A 91 5.57 3.09 8.49
N PHE A 92 6.59 3.03 7.63
CA PHE A 92 6.97 1.79 6.94
C PHE A 92 7.60 0.75 7.87
N ARG A 93 8.25 1.15 8.97
CA ARG A 93 8.75 0.22 9.98
C ARG A 93 7.58 -0.49 10.66
N THR A 94 6.46 0.18 10.91
CA THR A 94 5.24 -0.49 11.41
C THR A 94 4.64 -1.49 10.42
N LEU A 95 4.78 -1.25 9.10
CA LEU A 95 4.46 -2.25 8.06
C LEU A 95 5.37 -3.50 8.10
N LYS A 96 6.63 -3.34 8.54
CA LYS A 96 7.61 -4.44 8.61
C LYS A 96 7.60 -5.18 9.95
N THR A 97 7.21 -4.52 11.04
CA THR A 97 7.19 -5.12 12.39
C THR A 97 5.82 -5.65 12.81
N GLY A 98 4.74 -5.13 12.24
CA GLY A 98 3.41 -5.70 12.39
C GLY A 98 3.18 -6.73 11.30
N LEU A 99 3.39 -8.01 11.63
CA LEU A 99 2.93 -9.20 10.88
C LEU A 99 2.04 -8.83 9.66
N LEU A 100 2.61 -8.88 8.46
CA LEU A 100 1.84 -9.27 7.28
C LEU A 100 1.32 -10.68 7.57
N GLU A 101 0.24 -10.78 8.35
CA GLU A 101 -0.40 -12.06 8.64
C GLU A 101 -0.96 -12.55 7.31
N VAL A 102 -0.21 -13.42 6.64
CA VAL A 102 -0.74 -14.27 5.58
C VAL A 102 -1.76 -15.19 6.26
N ARG A 103 -2.98 -14.69 6.46
CA ARG A 103 -4.09 -15.44 7.05
C ARG A 103 -4.51 -16.52 6.04
N PRO A 104 -4.48 -17.81 6.40
CA PRO A 104 -5.16 -18.83 5.61
C PRO A 104 -6.65 -18.47 5.52
N VAL A 105 -7.18 -18.40 4.30
CA VAL A 105 -8.61 -18.15 4.08
C VAL A 105 -9.37 -19.45 4.29
N TRP A 106 -10.05 -19.57 5.42
CA TRP A 106 -10.99 -20.66 5.67
C TRP A 106 -12.33 -20.33 5.03
N VAL A 107 -12.58 -20.84 3.82
CA VAL A 107 -13.93 -20.88 3.25
C VAL A 107 -14.64 -22.06 3.89
N ARG A 108 -15.75 -21.83 4.62
CA ARG A 108 -16.62 -22.93 5.03
C ARG A 108 -17.26 -23.53 3.77
N LYS A 109 -17.10 -24.85 3.58
CA LYS A 109 -17.85 -25.62 2.58
C LYS A 109 -19.32 -25.67 2.96
#